data_AF-A0A061N3G9-F1
#
_entry.id   AF-A0A061N3G9-F1
#
_cell.length_a   1.000
_cell.length_b   1.000
_cell.length_c   1.000
_cell.angle_alpha   90.00
_cell.angle_beta   90.00
_cell.angle_gamma   90.00
#
_symmetry.space_group_name_H-M   'P 1'
#
loop_
_entity.id
_entity.type
_entity.pdbx_description
1 polymer ?
#
loop_
_entity_poly.entity_id
_entity_poly.type
_entity_poly.pdbx_seq_one_letter_code
_entity_poly.pdbx_strand_id
1 'polypeptide(L)'
;MLNQSQGFTLIEVVSALLLLSILSASIVPVLHAIYEERADVSYEFKAISMLISDEKATGTMYLSFTDGEAQCFSWEHWRKRERSICLEVP
;
A
#
# COMPACT_ATOMS: atom_id res chain seq x y z
N MET A 1 42.70 38.88 9.58
CA MET A 1 41.78 37.81 9.17
C MET A 1 40.98 37.44 10.41
N LEU A 2 39.77 37.97 10.58
CA LEU A 2 38.93 37.64 11.74
C LEU A 2 38.28 36.27 11.51
N ASN A 3 38.52 35.36 12.45
CA ASN A 3 37.92 34.03 12.53
C ASN A 3 36.39 34.12 12.46
N GLN A 4 35.84 33.59 11.38
CA GLN A 4 34.40 33.43 11.18
C GLN A 4 33.95 32.12 11.85
N SER A 5 34.02 32.05 13.17
CA SER A 5 33.38 30.97 13.95
C SER A 5 32.03 31.46 14.48
N GLN A 6 31.07 31.66 13.58
CA GLN A 6 29.66 31.82 13.95
C GLN A 6 29.11 30.42 14.25
N GLY A 7 29.19 30.01 15.52
CA GLY A 7 28.49 28.81 15.97
C GLY A 7 26.97 29.01 15.84
N PHE A 8 26.26 27.96 15.43
CA PHE A 8 24.80 27.95 15.39
C PHE A 8 24.24 28.37 16.75
N THR A 9 23.33 29.34 16.73
CA THR A 9 22.65 29.75 17.96
C THR A 9 21.66 28.67 18.38
N LEU A 10 21.47 28.47 19.70
CA LEU A 10 20.50 27.49 20.21
C LEU A 10 19.11 27.68 19.57
N ILE A 11 18.71 28.93 19.33
CA ILE A 11 17.42 29.27 18.74
C ILE A 11 17.30 28.82 17.28
N GLU A 12 18.40 28.81 16.54
CA GLU A 12 18.45 28.37 15.14
C GLU A 12 18.31 26.84 15.04
N VAL A 13 18.89 26.11 15.98
CA VAL A 13 18.72 24.65 16.07
C VAL A 13 17.29 24.30 16.47
N VAL A 14 16.73 25.00 17.46
CA VAL A 14 15.36 24.75 17.92
C VAL A 14 14.32 25.12 16.86
N SER A 15 14.52 26.21 16.12
CA SER A 15 13.62 26.59 15.03
C SER A 15 13.69 25.61 13.86
N ALA A 16 14.88 25.12 13.49
CA ALA A 16 15.04 24.08 12.49
C ALA A 16 14.34 22.77 12.90
N LEU A 17 14.51 22.34 14.15
CA LEU A 17 13.86 21.14 14.69
C LEU A 17 12.33 21.27 14.71
N LEU A 18 11.80 22.44 15.07
CA LEU A 18 10.37 22.73 15.03
C LEU A 18 9.81 22.57 13.62
N LEU A 19 10.47 23.20 12.62
CA LEU A 19 10.07 23.09 11.21
C LEU A 19 10.10 21.63 10.73
N LEU A 20 11.15 20.89 11.10
CA LEU A 20 11.31 19.48 10.72
C LEU A 20 10.21 18.60 11.34
N SER A 21 9.80 18.90 12.58
CA SER A 21 8.69 18.18 13.24
C SER A 21 7.35 18.42 12.55
N ILE A 22 7.07 19.67 12.15
CA ILE A 22 5.81 20.03 11.48
C ILE A 22 5.75 19.38 10.11
N LEU A 23 6.83 19.49 9.34
CA LEU A 23 6.92 18.90 8.01
C LEU A 23 6.78 17.37 8.07
N SER A 24 7.50 16.70 8.97
CA SER A 24 7.39 15.24 9.11
C SER A 24 5.99 14.80 9.52
N ALA A 25 5.33 15.50 10.45
CA ALA A 25 3.96 15.20 10.85
C ALA A 25 2.95 15.32 9.70
N SER A 26 3.19 16.22 8.74
CA SER A 26 2.33 16.37 7.56
C SER A 26 2.64 15.38 6.43
N ILE A 27 3.92 15.08 6.18
CA ILE A 27 4.36 14.32 5.00
C ILE A 27 4.16 12.81 5.20
N VAL A 28 4.39 12.31 6.43
CA VAL A 28 4.27 10.88 6.76
C VAL A 28 2.87 10.30 6.47
N PRO A 29 1.75 10.89 6.94
CA PRO A 29 0.43 10.32 6.67
C PRO A 29 0.06 10.35 5.18
N VAL A 30 0.48 11.37 4.45
CA VAL A 30 0.22 11.49 3.00
C VAL A 30 0.98 10.41 2.23
N LEU A 31 2.27 10.21 2.52
CA LEU A 31 3.04 9.12 1.94
C LEU A 31 2.41 7.77 2.27
N HIS A 32 2.00 7.57 3.52
CA HIS A 32 1.36 6.32 3.93
C HIS A 32 0.09 6.03 3.12
N ALA A 33 -0.80 7.01 2.97
CA ALA A 33 -2.01 6.86 2.16
C ALA A 33 -1.69 6.51 0.70
N ILE A 34 -0.73 7.20 0.08
CA ILE A 34 -0.32 6.94 -1.31
C ILE A 34 0.28 5.53 -1.45
N TYR A 35 1.09 5.09 -0.49
CA TYR A 35 1.67 3.75 -0.52
C TYR A 35 0.61 2.67 -0.32
N GLU A 36 -0.37 2.88 0.56
CA GLU A 36 -1.51 1.97 0.71
C GLU A 36 -2.32 1.86 -0.58
N GLU A 37 -2.67 2.99 -1.21
CA GLU A 37 -3.41 2.98 -2.48
C GLU A 37 -2.63 2.28 -3.60
N ARG A 38 -1.32 2.53 -3.71
CA ARG A 38 -0.47 1.87 -4.70
C ARG A 38 -0.33 0.37 -4.45
N ALA A 39 -0.27 -0.03 -3.18
CA ALA A 39 -0.26 -1.44 -2.82
C ALA A 39 -1.59 -2.09 -3.21
N ASP A 40 -2.73 -1.49 -2.85
CA ASP A 40 -4.07 -1.97 -3.21
C ASP A 40 -4.19 -2.18 -4.72
N VAL A 41 -3.86 -1.17 -5.53
CA VAL A 41 -3.94 -1.26 -6.99
C VAL A 41 -3.02 -2.34 -7.56
N SER A 42 -1.80 -2.49 -7.03
CA SER A 42 -0.85 -3.51 -7.49
C SER A 42 -1.35 -4.94 -7.20
N TYR A 43 -1.92 -5.17 -6.01
CA TYR A 43 -2.48 -6.47 -5.65
C TYR A 43 -3.71 -6.82 -6.48
N GLU A 44 -4.62 -5.87 -6.69
CA GLU A 44 -5.81 -6.08 -7.53
C GLU A 44 -5.42 -6.33 -9.00
N PHE A 45 -4.46 -5.56 -9.55
CA PHE A 45 -3.96 -5.79 -10.91
C PHE A 45 -3.32 -7.17 -11.06
N LYS A 46 -2.56 -7.62 -10.05
CA LYS A 46 -1.98 -8.96 -10.03
C LYS A 46 -3.05 -10.05 -10.00
N ALA A 47 -4.08 -9.90 -9.16
CA ALA A 47 -5.20 -10.84 -9.11
C ALA A 47 -5.93 -10.94 -10.46
N ILE A 48 -6.21 -9.80 -11.10
CA ILE A 48 -6.83 -9.77 -12.44
C ILE A 48 -5.93 -10.42 -13.49
N SER A 49 -4.62 -10.13 -13.48
CA SER A 49 -3.69 -10.72 -14.44
C SER A 49 -3.62 -12.26 -14.33
N MET A 50 -3.77 -12.80 -13.12
CA MET A 50 -3.84 -14.24 -12.87
C MET A 50 -5.16 -14.85 -13.34
N LEU A 51 -6.29 -14.14 -13.19
CA LEU A 51 -7.59 -14.59 -13.73
C LEU A 51 -7.60 -14.63 -15.25
N ILE A 52 -6.95 -13.66 -15.90
CA ILE A 52 -6.89 -13.57 -17.37
C ILE A 52 -5.97 -14.64 -17.97
N SER A 53 -4.89 -15.04 -17.28
CA SER A 53 -3.89 -15.94 -17.86
C SER A 53 -4.25 -17.44 -17.77
N ASP A 54 -5.40 -17.81 -17.18
CA ASP A 54 -5.84 -19.21 -16.94
C ASP A 54 -4.74 -20.11 -16.34
N GLU A 55 -3.71 -19.50 -15.72
CA GLU A 55 -2.78 -20.22 -14.87
C GLU A 55 -3.52 -20.50 -13.58
N LYS A 56 -4.09 -21.71 -13.49
CA LYS A 56 -4.43 -22.35 -12.22
C LYS A 56 -3.23 -22.16 -11.31
N ALA A 57 -3.32 -21.21 -10.38
CA ALA A 57 -2.21 -20.79 -9.56
C ALA A 57 -1.89 -21.93 -8.61
N THR A 58 -0.95 -22.78 -9.02
CA THR A 58 -0.27 -23.80 -8.23
C THR A 58 0.62 -23.13 -7.19
N GLY A 59 0.01 -22.31 -6.34
CA GLY A 59 0.71 -21.40 -5.45
C GLY A 59 -0.24 -20.46 -4.69
N THR A 60 -1.25 -21.04 -4.04
CA THR A 60 -1.78 -20.55 -2.75
C THR A 60 -2.15 -19.06 -2.64
N MET A 61 -2.97 -18.51 -3.55
CA MET A 61 -3.53 -17.17 -3.28
C MET A 61 -5.01 -17.00 -3.59
N TYR A 62 -5.66 -17.98 -4.22
CA TYR A 62 -7.11 -17.97 -4.35
C TYR A 62 -7.71 -19.37 -4.22
N LEU A 63 -8.89 -19.44 -3.60
CA LEU A 63 -9.75 -20.61 -3.60
C LEU A 63 -10.84 -20.36 -4.65
N SER A 64 -10.82 -21.13 -5.73
CA SER A 64 -11.96 -21.19 -6.64
C SER A 64 -12.94 -22.24 -6.15
N PHE A 65 -14.20 -21.86 -5.98
CA PHE A 65 -15.27 -22.78 -5.64
C PHE A 65 -16.50 -22.49 -6.50
N THR A 66 -17.22 -23.53 -6.83
CA THR A 66 -18.48 -23.45 -7.57
C THR A 66 -19.63 -23.54 -6.58
N ASP A 67 -20.48 -22.52 -6.55
CA ASP A 67 -21.72 -22.53 -5.76
C ASP A 67 -22.91 -22.41 -6.72
N GLY A 68 -23.50 -23.55 -7.09
CA GLY A 68 -24.54 -23.61 -8.11
C GLY A 68 -24.03 -23.30 -9.52
N GLU A 69 -24.64 -22.31 -10.19
CA GLU A 69 -24.27 -21.79 -11.52
C GLU A 69 -23.23 -20.65 -11.46
N ALA A 70 -22.80 -20.24 -10.26
CA ALA A 70 -21.82 -19.18 -10.07
C ALA A 70 -20.41 -19.75 -9.81
N GLN A 71 -19.41 -19.17 -10.47
CA GLN A 71 -18.00 -19.42 -10.19
C GLN A 71 -17.47 -18.32 -9.27
N CYS A 72 -17.11 -18.70 -8.04
CA CYS A 72 -16.61 -17.77 -7.03
C CYS A 72 -15.09 -17.91 -6.87
N PHE A 73 -14.44 -16.76 -6.70
CA PHE A 73 -13.01 -16.62 -6.45
C PHE A 73 -12.82 -15.90 -5.12
N SER A 74 -12.25 -16.58 -4.12
CA SER A 74 -11.86 -15.98 -2.84
C SER A 74 -10.34 -15.82 -2.80
N TRP A 75 -9.83 -14.68 -2.33
CA TRP A 75 -8.40 -14.46 -2.08
C TRP A 75 -8.15 -13.68 -0.78
N GLU A 76 -6.94 -13.87 -0.22
CA GLU A 76 -6.51 -13.14 0.96
C GLU A 76 -5.94 -11.77 0.56
N HIS A 77 -6.62 -10.69 0.96
CA HIS A 77 -6.11 -9.33 0.82
C HIS A 77 -4.88 -9.15 1.71
N TRP A 78 -3.95 -8.28 1.33
CA TRP A 78 -2.74 -7.98 2.13
C TRP A 78 -3.03 -7.47 3.55
N ARG A 79 -4.27 -7.05 3.84
CA ARG A 79 -4.76 -6.67 5.18
C ARG A 79 -5.29 -7.87 5.99
N LYS A 80 -5.04 -9.11 5.56
CA LYS A 80 -5.65 -10.34 6.11
C LYS A 80 -7.18 -10.31 6.12
N ARG A 81 -7.77 -9.63 5.14
CA ARG A 81 -9.22 -9.63 4.94
C ARG A 81 -9.51 -10.50 3.73
N GLU A 82 -10.45 -11.42 3.88
CA GLU A 82 -10.89 -12.24 2.78
C GLU A 82 -11.79 -11.42 1.86
N ARG A 83 -11.50 -11.44 0.55
CA ARG A 83 -12.37 -10.87 -0.48
C ARG A 83 -12.80 -11.98 -1.42
N SER A 84 -14.07 -11.94 -1.81
CA SER A 84 -14.65 -12.89 -2.75
C SER A 84 -15.43 -12.17 -3.85
N ILE A 85 -15.25 -12.62 -5.10
CA ILE A 85 -16.09 -12.23 -6.23
C ILE A 85 -16.73 -13.49 -6.80
N CYS A 86 -18.04 -13.44 -7.05
CA CYS A 86 -18.77 -14.49 -7.75
C CYS A 86 -19.20 -13.99 -9.13
N LEU A 87 -18.91 -14.78 -10.15
CA LEU A 87 -19.32 -14.55 -11.52
C LEU A 87 -20.46 -15.52 -11.84
N GLU A 88 -21.61 -15.01 -12.27
CA GLU A 88 -22.65 -15.84 -12.88
C GLU A 88 -22.13 -16.36 -14.21
N VAL A 89 -22.01 -17.68 -14.34
CA VAL A 89 -21.58 -18.32 -15.59
C VAL A 89 -22.82 -18.48 -16.46
N PRO A 90 -22.80 -18.02 -17.74
CA PRO A 90 -23.96 -18.10 -18.63
C PRO A 90 -24.34 -19.53 -19.03
#